data_AF-Q0F4G2-F1
#
_entry.id   AF-Q0F4G2-F1
#
_cell.length_a   1.000
_cell.length_b   1.000
_cell.length_c   1.000
_cell.angle_alpha   90.00
_cell.angle_beta   90.00
_cell.angle_gamma   90.00
#
_symmetry.space_group_name_H-M   'P 1'
#
loop_
_entity.id
_entity.type
_entity.pdbx_description
1 polymer ?
#
loop_
_entity_poly.entity_id
_entity_poly.type
_entity_poly.pdbx_seq_one_letter_code
_entity_poly.pdbx_strand_id
1 'polypeptide(L)'
;MSNFADFSTLLDSLYYTSSTKAKTRLLCEYLARTPDPDRGWAIAALSGTLQLEFFTRSTVKNLMLAHCDPVLFSLSYDYVGEMSETVAHMWPGRDTIEANIDQPMPTLNDIIIEFSTTPKKAIPTCLAGYLDRFTPSQRWALVKLGTRGLRVGVSARLVKNILAEFASNPTIQVSDIETLWHGVAPPYIELLTWLEGKSPKPDVTDRIVFHPVMLAHPVTDDELDLMDFSQWQGEYKYDGIRVQMVASSQGIGMFSRTGDDIAHSFPDVIELWQNTGIHGVFDGELLAFTEDDIATFNQLQQRLNKKKPTKK
;
A
#
# COMPACT_ATOMS: atom_id res chain seq x y z
N MET A 1 -16.82 11.56 -17.59
CA MET A 1 -16.77 10.72 -16.38
C MET A 1 -15.64 9.75 -16.56
N SER A 2 -14.71 9.64 -15.61
CA SER A 2 -13.66 8.62 -15.69
C SER A 2 -14.28 7.25 -15.45
N ASN A 3 -13.69 6.20 -16.03
CA ASN A 3 -14.13 4.84 -15.83
C ASN A 3 -12.93 3.88 -15.74
N PHE A 4 -13.19 2.60 -15.50
CA PHE A 4 -12.15 1.59 -15.33
C PHE A 4 -11.24 1.45 -16.58
N ALA A 5 -11.72 1.79 -17.78
CA ALA A 5 -10.88 1.79 -18.98
C ALA A 5 -9.78 2.86 -18.92
N ASP A 6 -10.02 4.01 -18.28
CA ASP A 6 -8.97 5.01 -18.05
C ASP A 6 -7.86 4.47 -17.15
N PHE A 7 -8.24 3.78 -16.07
CA PHE A 7 -7.29 3.15 -15.16
C PHE A 7 -6.51 2.01 -15.84
N SER A 8 -7.20 1.18 -16.62
CA SER A 8 -6.58 0.14 -17.45
C SER A 8 -5.56 0.74 -18.42
N THR A 9 -5.90 1.85 -19.08
CA THR A 9 -5.00 2.55 -20.02
C THR A 9 -3.78 3.12 -19.30
N LEU A 10 -3.97 3.69 -18.10
CA LEU A 10 -2.87 4.14 -17.25
C LEU A 10 -1.91 2.98 -16.92
N LEU A 11 -2.42 1.86 -16.42
CA LEU A 11 -1.58 0.72 -16.04
C LEU A 11 -0.80 0.17 -17.23
N ASP A 12 -1.44 0.02 -18.39
CA ASP A 12 -0.80 -0.45 -19.62
C ASP A 12 0.31 0.51 -20.07
N SER A 13 0.03 1.82 -20.06
CA SER A 13 1.02 2.85 -20.39
C SER A 13 2.21 2.84 -19.42
N LEU A 14 1.96 2.68 -18.11
CA LEU A 14 3.01 2.61 -17.09
C LEU A 14 3.86 1.34 -17.22
N TYR A 15 3.25 0.22 -17.62
CA TYR A 15 3.93 -1.07 -17.78
C TYR A 15 4.98 -1.03 -18.91
N TYR A 16 4.65 -0.42 -20.05
CA TYR A 16 5.56 -0.29 -21.19
C TYR A 16 6.50 0.93 -21.13
N THR A 17 6.30 1.83 -20.17
CA THR A 17 7.18 2.99 -19.98
C THR A 17 8.34 2.65 -19.05
N SER A 18 9.58 2.85 -19.49
CA SER A 18 10.77 2.69 -18.63
C SER A 18 11.21 3.99 -17.94
N SER A 19 11.00 5.14 -18.59
CA SER A 19 11.45 6.44 -18.09
C SER A 19 10.63 6.92 -16.90
N THR A 20 11.28 7.17 -15.77
CA THR A 20 10.66 7.75 -14.57
C THR A 20 9.95 9.06 -14.88
N LYS A 21 10.58 9.96 -15.66
CA LYS A 21 9.97 11.24 -16.05
C LYS A 21 8.70 11.06 -16.88
N ALA A 22 8.69 10.07 -17.78
CA ALA A 22 7.51 9.76 -18.57
C ALA A 22 6.38 9.18 -17.70
N LYS A 23 6.69 8.31 -16.73
CA LYS A 23 5.71 7.81 -15.75
C LYS A 23 5.13 8.92 -14.90
N THR A 24 5.98 9.84 -14.43
CA THR A 24 5.56 11.03 -13.69
C THR A 24 4.53 11.81 -14.48
N ARG A 25 4.84 12.15 -15.75
CA ARG A 25 3.91 12.86 -16.63
C ARG A 25 2.59 12.11 -16.80
N LEU A 26 2.62 10.82 -17.11
CA LEU A 26 1.42 9.99 -17.28
C LEU A 26 0.52 10.01 -16.04
N LEU A 27 1.12 9.89 -14.85
CA LEU A 27 0.36 9.86 -13.61
C LEU A 27 -0.17 11.26 -13.24
N CYS A 28 0.60 12.34 -13.43
CA CYS A 28 0.10 13.72 -13.25
C CYS A 28 -1.07 14.02 -14.20
N GLU A 29 -0.98 13.64 -15.47
CA GLU A 29 -2.07 13.80 -16.45
C GLU A 29 -3.33 13.02 -16.02
N TYR A 30 -3.16 11.80 -15.52
CA TYR A 30 -4.25 11.01 -14.98
C TYR A 30 -4.89 11.66 -13.74
N LEU A 31 -4.09 12.11 -12.77
CA LEU A 31 -4.58 12.79 -11.55
C LEU A 31 -5.36 14.07 -11.86
N ALA A 32 -4.95 14.81 -12.91
CA ALA A 32 -5.61 16.04 -13.32
C ALA A 32 -6.96 15.81 -14.01
N ARG A 33 -7.10 14.72 -14.79
CA ARG A 33 -8.30 14.44 -15.60
C ARG A 33 -9.33 13.54 -14.91
N THR A 34 -8.90 12.72 -13.97
CA THR A 34 -9.75 11.74 -13.29
C THR A 34 -10.32 12.34 -12.00
N PRO A 35 -11.64 12.37 -11.79
CA PRO A 35 -12.25 12.90 -10.58
C PRO A 35 -12.04 11.96 -9.38
N ASP A 36 -12.26 12.50 -8.18
CA ASP A 36 -12.39 11.70 -6.97
C ASP A 36 -13.67 10.84 -7.00
N PRO A 37 -13.67 9.64 -6.38
CA PRO A 37 -12.55 9.02 -5.65
C PRO A 37 -11.60 8.16 -6.50
N ASP A 38 -11.82 8.05 -7.82
CA ASP A 38 -11.08 7.13 -8.71
C ASP A 38 -9.58 7.40 -8.75
N ARG A 39 -9.17 8.68 -8.87
CA ARG A 39 -7.74 9.03 -8.88
C ARG A 39 -7.03 8.64 -7.58
N GLY A 40 -7.73 8.77 -6.46
CA GLY A 40 -7.27 8.37 -5.15
C GLY A 40 -7.09 6.88 -4.99
N TRP A 41 -8.02 6.09 -5.53
CA TRP A 41 -7.90 4.65 -5.59
C TRP A 41 -6.76 4.17 -6.47
N ALA A 42 -6.51 4.83 -7.60
CA ALA A 42 -5.36 4.53 -8.44
C ALA A 42 -4.03 4.77 -7.68
N ILE A 43 -3.93 5.86 -6.91
CA ILE A 43 -2.79 6.13 -6.03
C ILE A 43 -2.62 5.03 -4.99
N ALA A 44 -3.70 4.59 -4.34
CA ALA A 44 -3.64 3.51 -3.35
C ALA A 44 -3.17 2.18 -3.96
N ALA A 45 -3.64 1.86 -5.17
CA ALA A 45 -3.23 0.66 -5.89
C ALA A 45 -1.73 0.73 -6.28
N LEU A 46 -1.28 1.85 -6.86
CA LEU A 46 0.10 2.03 -7.33
C LEU A 46 1.13 2.12 -6.19
N SER A 47 0.74 2.69 -5.05
CA SER A 47 1.60 2.81 -3.86
C SER A 47 1.57 1.58 -2.96
N GLY A 48 0.71 0.60 -3.23
CA GLY A 48 0.57 -0.63 -2.44
C GLY A 48 -0.18 -0.45 -1.12
N THR A 49 -0.84 0.70 -0.90
CA THR A 49 -1.63 0.97 0.31
C THR A 49 -3.06 0.46 0.21
N LEU A 50 -3.50 0.01 -0.97
CA LEU A 50 -4.77 -0.70 -1.12
C LEU A 50 -4.68 -2.08 -0.45
N GLN A 51 -5.16 -2.17 0.80
CA GLN A 51 -5.13 -3.38 1.63
C GLN A 51 -6.23 -4.39 1.31
N LEU A 52 -6.96 -4.26 0.20
CA LEU A 52 -8.03 -5.15 -0.20
C LEU A 52 -7.50 -6.18 -1.20
N GLU A 53 -7.64 -7.47 -0.89
CA GLU A 53 -7.38 -8.57 -1.84
C GLU A 53 -8.76 -9.03 -2.28
N PHE A 54 -9.14 -8.66 -3.50
CA PHE A 54 -10.47 -8.98 -4.02
C PHE A 54 -10.62 -10.49 -4.22
N PHE A 55 -9.55 -11.12 -4.73
CA PHE A 55 -9.49 -12.54 -5.01
C PHE A 55 -8.04 -13.03 -5.06
N THR A 56 -7.86 -14.30 -4.77
CA THR A 56 -6.55 -14.95 -4.80
C THR A 56 -6.18 -15.40 -6.21
N ARG A 57 -4.89 -15.65 -6.44
CA ARG A 57 -4.41 -16.31 -7.67
C ARG A 57 -5.06 -17.67 -7.91
N SER A 58 -5.40 -18.42 -6.85
CA SER A 58 -6.06 -19.71 -6.98
C SER A 58 -7.50 -19.57 -7.50
N THR A 59 -8.24 -18.55 -7.08
CA THR A 59 -9.58 -18.26 -7.62
C THR A 59 -9.52 -18.00 -9.11
N VAL A 60 -8.58 -17.16 -9.56
CA VAL A 60 -8.38 -16.86 -10.99
C VAL A 60 -8.04 -18.14 -11.78
N LYS A 61 -7.10 -18.96 -11.28
CA LYS A 61 -6.72 -20.22 -11.91
C LYS A 61 -7.91 -21.20 -12.00
N ASN A 62 -8.67 -21.35 -10.93
CA ASN A 62 -9.82 -22.26 -10.90
C ASN A 62 -10.91 -21.82 -11.88
N LEU A 63 -11.14 -20.51 -12.03
CA LEU A 63 -12.04 -19.98 -13.06
C LEU A 63 -11.53 -20.32 -14.46
N MET A 64 -10.24 -20.08 -14.75
CA MET A 64 -9.68 -20.44 -16.06
C MET A 64 -9.85 -21.92 -16.39
N LEU A 65 -9.58 -22.81 -15.43
CA LEU A 65 -9.72 -24.27 -15.62
C LEU A 65 -11.17 -24.73 -15.76
N ALA A 66 -12.15 -23.93 -15.34
CA ALA A 66 -13.57 -24.20 -15.55
C ALA A 66 -14.07 -23.72 -16.93
N HIS A 67 -13.36 -22.79 -17.56
CA HIS A 67 -13.74 -22.16 -18.82
C HIS A 67 -12.87 -22.60 -20.02
N CYS A 68 -11.70 -23.19 -19.77
CA CYS A 68 -10.74 -23.59 -20.78
C CYS A 68 -10.20 -25.00 -20.52
N ASP A 69 -9.72 -25.65 -21.59
CA ASP A 69 -9.02 -26.92 -21.47
C ASP A 69 -7.77 -26.79 -20.56
N PRO A 70 -7.58 -27.67 -19.55
CA PRO A 70 -6.46 -27.57 -18.62
C PRO A 70 -5.08 -27.70 -19.27
N VAL A 71 -4.94 -28.49 -20.35
CA VAL A 71 -3.67 -28.68 -21.05
C VAL A 71 -3.34 -27.42 -21.84
N LEU A 72 -4.31 -26.87 -22.57
CA LEU A 72 -4.14 -25.59 -23.27
C LEU A 72 -3.77 -24.46 -22.31
N PHE A 73 -4.46 -24.36 -21.16
CA PHE A 73 -4.12 -23.38 -20.14
C PHE A 73 -2.68 -23.55 -19.64
N SER A 74 -2.26 -24.78 -19.36
CA SER A 74 -0.90 -25.06 -18.89
C SER A 74 0.16 -24.65 -19.92
N LEU A 75 -0.04 -24.96 -21.20
CA LEU A 75 0.88 -24.60 -22.28
C LEU A 75 0.95 -23.08 -22.49
N SER A 76 -0.19 -22.41 -22.49
CA SER A 76 -0.24 -20.94 -22.60
C SER A 76 0.43 -20.26 -21.42
N TYR A 77 0.19 -20.74 -20.20
CA TYR A 77 0.81 -20.18 -19.00
C TYR A 77 2.32 -20.39 -18.98
N ASP A 78 2.80 -21.57 -19.40
CA ASP A 78 4.23 -21.87 -19.53
C ASP A 78 4.92 -20.93 -20.53
N TYR A 79 4.29 -20.67 -21.67
CA TYR A 79 4.81 -19.75 -22.69
C TYR A 79 4.82 -18.28 -22.25
N VAL A 80 3.73 -17.80 -21.63
CA VAL A 80 3.57 -16.39 -21.24
C VAL A 80 4.32 -16.07 -19.94
N GLY A 81 4.39 -17.02 -19.01
CA GLY A 81 5.07 -16.87 -17.72
C GLY A 81 4.31 -16.02 -16.68
N GLU A 82 3.10 -15.54 -16.99
CA GLU A 82 2.36 -14.61 -16.13
C GLU A 82 0.86 -14.87 -16.14
N MET A 83 0.25 -14.94 -14.94
CA MET A 83 -1.15 -15.36 -14.77
C MET A 83 -2.12 -14.31 -15.33
N SER A 84 -1.91 -13.02 -15.06
CA SER A 84 -2.83 -11.97 -15.51
C SER A 84 -2.87 -11.87 -17.03
N GLU A 85 -1.71 -11.91 -17.69
CA GLU A 85 -1.56 -11.89 -19.14
C GLU A 85 -2.17 -13.14 -19.79
N THR A 86 -1.91 -14.32 -19.23
CA THR A 86 -2.51 -15.57 -19.72
C THR A 86 -4.03 -15.51 -19.63
N VAL A 87 -4.58 -15.09 -18.49
CA VAL A 87 -6.03 -14.95 -18.30
C VAL A 87 -6.61 -13.90 -19.24
N ALA A 88 -5.95 -12.75 -19.38
CA ALA A 88 -6.44 -11.64 -20.20
C ALA A 88 -6.68 -12.03 -21.66
N HIS A 89 -5.72 -12.76 -22.26
CA HIS A 89 -5.79 -13.19 -23.65
C HIS A 89 -6.59 -14.48 -23.85
N MET A 90 -6.50 -15.42 -22.89
CA MET A 90 -7.07 -16.75 -23.06
C MET A 90 -8.49 -16.88 -22.50
N TRP A 91 -8.98 -15.91 -21.73
CA TRP A 91 -10.38 -15.90 -21.30
C TRP A 91 -11.26 -16.00 -22.54
N PRO A 92 -12.19 -16.99 -22.61
CA PRO A 92 -13.08 -17.15 -23.73
C PRO A 92 -14.08 -16.01 -23.68
N GLY A 93 -13.63 -14.84 -24.15
CA GLY A 93 -14.51 -13.74 -24.42
C GLY A 93 -15.54 -14.27 -25.37
N ARG A 94 -16.81 -14.17 -25.00
CA ARG A 94 -17.86 -14.27 -26.00
C ARG A 94 -17.48 -13.29 -27.12
N ASP A 95 -17.76 -13.63 -28.37
CA ASP A 95 -17.77 -12.70 -29.52
C ASP A 95 -18.84 -11.59 -29.35
N THR A 96 -19.09 -11.14 -28.12
CA THR A 96 -20.15 -10.23 -27.71
C THR A 96 -19.58 -8.86 -27.43
N ILE A 97 -18.92 -8.29 -28.43
CA ILE A 97 -18.91 -6.83 -28.55
C ILE A 97 -20.37 -6.34 -28.62
N GLU A 98 -21.30 -7.16 -29.15
CA GLU A 98 -22.72 -6.83 -29.28
C GLU A 98 -23.58 -7.03 -28.01
N ALA A 99 -23.27 -7.98 -27.10
CA ALA A 99 -24.18 -8.27 -25.97
C ALA A 99 -23.99 -7.38 -24.72
N ASN A 100 -23.03 -6.45 -24.74
CA ASN A 100 -22.66 -5.65 -23.57
C ASN A 100 -22.83 -4.13 -23.77
N ILE A 101 -23.42 -3.70 -24.89
CA ILE A 101 -23.58 -2.28 -25.25
C ILE A 101 -24.45 -1.52 -24.22
N ASP A 102 -25.38 -2.22 -23.56
CA ASP A 102 -26.35 -1.61 -22.65
C ASP A 102 -25.85 -1.43 -21.20
N GLN A 103 -24.71 -2.03 -20.81
CA GLN A 103 -24.18 -1.86 -19.45
C GLN A 103 -23.00 -0.88 -19.45
N PRO A 104 -23.10 0.25 -18.72
CA PRO A 104 -22.02 1.23 -18.66
C PRO A 104 -20.74 0.61 -18.09
N MET A 105 -19.59 1.13 -18.54
CA MET A 105 -18.30 0.77 -17.98
C MET A 105 -18.24 1.25 -16.52
N PRO A 106 -17.91 0.39 -15.54
CA PRO A 106 -17.82 0.77 -14.14
C PRO A 106 -16.66 1.74 -13.93
N THR A 107 -16.72 2.54 -12.87
CA THR A 107 -15.58 3.31 -12.35
C THR A 107 -14.60 2.42 -11.59
N LEU A 108 -13.40 2.92 -11.27
CA LEU A 108 -12.49 2.19 -10.39
C LEU A 108 -13.09 2.03 -8.99
N ASN A 109 -13.78 3.06 -8.51
CA ASN A 109 -14.51 3.02 -7.26
C ASN A 109 -15.62 1.95 -7.24
N ASP A 110 -16.39 1.82 -8.32
CA ASP A 110 -17.44 0.78 -8.41
C ASP A 110 -16.84 -0.61 -8.27
N ILE A 111 -15.72 -0.88 -8.96
CA ILE A 111 -14.99 -2.15 -8.85
C ILE A 111 -14.55 -2.40 -7.39
N ILE A 112 -13.99 -1.38 -6.73
CA ILE A 112 -13.51 -1.50 -5.35
C ILE A 112 -14.68 -1.79 -4.40
N ILE A 113 -15.79 -1.07 -4.52
CA ILE A 113 -16.98 -1.27 -3.68
C ILE A 113 -17.58 -2.65 -3.93
N GLU A 114 -17.74 -3.06 -5.18
CA GLU A 114 -18.33 -4.34 -5.57
C GLU A 114 -17.53 -5.49 -4.94
N PHE A 115 -16.21 -5.54 -5.14
CA PHE A 115 -15.38 -6.61 -4.60
C PHE A 115 -15.19 -6.54 -3.08
N SER A 116 -15.29 -5.35 -2.47
CA SER A 116 -15.21 -5.21 -1.01
C SER A 116 -16.47 -5.69 -0.28
N THR A 117 -17.62 -5.61 -0.95
CA THR A 117 -18.92 -5.96 -0.38
C THR A 117 -19.42 -7.34 -0.83
N THR A 118 -18.92 -7.86 -1.95
CA THR A 118 -19.26 -9.18 -2.45
C THR A 118 -18.84 -10.28 -1.46
N PRO A 119 -19.76 -11.17 -1.03
CA PRO A 119 -19.40 -12.30 -0.18
C PRO A 119 -18.36 -13.20 -0.85
N LYS A 120 -17.39 -13.73 -0.08
CA LYS A 120 -16.29 -14.56 -0.61
C LYS A 120 -16.72 -15.70 -1.55
N LYS A 121 -17.90 -16.28 -1.32
CA LYS A 121 -18.47 -17.36 -2.16
C LYS A 121 -18.95 -16.89 -3.53
N ALA A 122 -19.34 -15.62 -3.66
CA ALA A 122 -19.85 -15.02 -4.90
C ALA A 122 -18.76 -14.32 -5.74
N ILE A 123 -17.57 -14.10 -5.16
CA ILE A 123 -16.41 -13.49 -5.85
C ILE A 123 -16.08 -14.16 -7.19
N PRO A 124 -16.05 -15.51 -7.32
CA PRO A 124 -15.75 -16.14 -8.61
C PRO A 124 -16.75 -15.78 -9.70
N THR A 125 -18.04 -15.75 -9.38
CA THR A 125 -19.11 -15.38 -10.31
C THR A 125 -19.04 -13.90 -10.69
N CYS A 126 -18.81 -13.02 -9.72
CA CYS A 126 -18.61 -11.59 -9.95
C CYS A 126 -17.41 -11.33 -10.88
N LEU A 127 -16.27 -11.98 -10.60
CA LEU A 127 -15.07 -11.87 -11.44
C LEU A 127 -15.32 -12.37 -12.86
N ALA A 128 -15.95 -13.54 -13.04
CA ALA A 128 -16.30 -14.05 -14.36
C ALA A 128 -17.17 -13.06 -15.15
N GLY A 129 -18.16 -12.43 -14.50
CA GLY A 129 -19.01 -11.41 -15.12
C GLY A 129 -18.23 -10.18 -15.64
N TYR A 130 -17.21 -9.73 -14.92
CA TYR A 130 -16.31 -8.68 -15.43
C TYR A 130 -15.42 -9.18 -16.56
N LEU A 131 -14.84 -10.39 -16.44
CA LEU A 131 -13.97 -10.94 -17.48
C LEU A 131 -14.73 -11.14 -18.81
N ASP A 132 -16.01 -11.55 -18.76
CA ASP A 132 -16.87 -11.68 -19.94
C ASP A 132 -17.09 -10.35 -20.67
N ARG A 133 -17.08 -9.23 -19.95
CA ARG A 133 -17.38 -7.89 -20.49
C ARG A 133 -16.13 -7.10 -20.88
N PHE A 134 -15.00 -7.37 -20.24
CA PHE A 134 -13.78 -6.58 -20.36
C PHE A 134 -12.95 -6.98 -21.58
N THR A 135 -12.29 -6.01 -22.20
CA THR A 135 -11.24 -6.24 -23.20
C THR A 135 -10.01 -6.91 -22.56
N PRO A 136 -9.08 -7.50 -23.34
CA PRO A 136 -7.87 -8.11 -22.78
C PRO A 136 -7.09 -7.18 -21.83
N SER A 137 -6.83 -5.92 -22.22
CA SER A 137 -6.12 -4.95 -21.36
C SER A 137 -6.87 -4.67 -20.05
N GLN A 138 -8.21 -4.60 -20.09
CA GLN A 138 -9.04 -4.38 -18.92
C GLN A 138 -9.07 -5.61 -18.00
N ARG A 139 -9.12 -6.83 -18.56
CA ARG A 139 -8.99 -8.08 -17.80
C ARG A 139 -7.66 -8.14 -17.09
N TRP A 140 -6.58 -7.84 -17.81
CA TRP A 140 -5.23 -7.77 -17.24
C TRP A 140 -5.17 -6.80 -16.06
N ALA A 141 -5.68 -5.57 -16.25
CA ALA A 141 -5.72 -4.55 -15.21
C ALA A 141 -6.53 -5.01 -13.98
N LEU A 142 -7.69 -5.64 -14.18
CA LEU A 142 -8.54 -6.16 -13.09
C LEU A 142 -7.83 -7.27 -12.32
N VAL A 143 -7.24 -8.25 -13.01
CA VAL A 143 -6.54 -9.36 -12.35
C VAL A 143 -5.31 -8.84 -11.59
N LYS A 144 -4.56 -7.89 -12.17
CA LYS A 144 -3.41 -7.25 -11.51
C LYS A 144 -3.83 -6.47 -10.27
N LEU A 145 -4.93 -5.71 -10.34
CA LEU A 145 -5.50 -4.99 -9.20
C LEU A 145 -5.95 -5.97 -8.10
N GLY A 146 -6.80 -6.93 -8.43
CA GLY A 146 -7.42 -7.83 -7.45
C GLY A 146 -6.44 -8.78 -6.75
N THR A 147 -5.37 -9.18 -7.44
CA THR A 147 -4.29 -10.01 -6.88
C THR A 147 -3.12 -9.21 -6.29
N ARG A 148 -3.21 -7.87 -6.26
CA ARG A 148 -2.14 -6.94 -5.82
C ARG A 148 -0.80 -7.12 -6.54
N GLY A 149 -0.87 -7.53 -7.80
CA GLY A 149 0.28 -7.93 -8.61
C GLY A 149 0.72 -6.91 -9.65
N LEU A 150 0.34 -5.61 -9.52
CA LEU A 150 0.51 -4.57 -10.55
C LEU A 150 1.88 -4.60 -11.23
N ARG A 151 2.96 -4.48 -10.46
CA ARG A 151 4.36 -4.54 -10.95
C ARG A 151 4.63 -3.68 -12.19
N VAL A 152 4.00 -2.50 -12.27
CA VAL A 152 4.15 -1.55 -13.40
C VAL A 152 5.37 -0.62 -13.24
N GLY A 153 6.33 -0.99 -12.40
CA GLY A 153 7.54 -0.20 -12.13
C GLY A 153 7.25 1.18 -11.54
N VAL A 154 6.25 1.29 -10.67
CA VAL A 154 5.95 2.47 -9.87
C VAL A 154 6.06 2.08 -8.40
N SER A 155 6.98 2.70 -7.67
CA SER A 155 7.18 2.47 -6.24
C SER A 155 6.37 3.47 -5.41
N ALA A 156 6.10 3.15 -4.14
CA ALA A 156 5.46 4.09 -3.21
C ALA A 156 6.21 5.43 -3.13
N ARG A 157 7.55 5.40 -3.13
CA ARG A 157 8.38 6.61 -3.16
C ARG A 157 8.18 7.41 -4.44
N LEU A 158 8.13 6.75 -5.61
CA LEU A 158 7.86 7.43 -6.87
C LEU A 158 6.47 8.09 -6.85
N VAL A 159 5.45 7.42 -6.32
CA VAL A 159 4.12 8.01 -6.16
C VAL A 159 4.16 9.30 -5.32
N LYS A 160 4.85 9.29 -4.17
CA LYS A 160 4.99 10.49 -3.33
C LYS A 160 5.72 11.62 -4.05
N ASN A 161 6.76 11.32 -4.83
CA ASN A 161 7.44 12.31 -5.66
C ASN A 161 6.50 12.92 -6.71
N ILE A 162 5.70 12.07 -7.37
CA ILE A 162 4.72 12.52 -8.37
C ILE A 162 3.64 13.39 -7.73
N LEU A 163 3.16 13.05 -6.54
CA LEU A 163 2.19 13.85 -5.80
C LEU A 163 2.74 15.23 -5.42
N ALA A 164 4.04 15.34 -5.11
CA ALA A 164 4.69 16.64 -4.89
C ALA A 164 4.75 17.46 -6.19
N GLU A 165 5.06 16.82 -7.31
CA GLU A 165 5.07 17.47 -8.64
C GLU A 165 3.67 17.87 -9.12
N PHE A 166 2.65 17.09 -8.75
CA PHE A 166 1.24 17.38 -9.04
C PHE A 166 0.70 18.56 -8.22
N ALA A 167 1.33 18.90 -7.09
CA ALA A 167 0.86 19.95 -6.20
C ALA A 167 0.79 21.31 -6.91
N SER A 168 -0.30 22.05 -6.70
CA SER A 168 -0.48 23.38 -7.27
C SER A 168 0.48 24.41 -6.65
N ASN A 169 0.93 24.17 -5.42
CA ASN A 169 1.91 25.00 -4.73
C ASN A 169 3.31 24.36 -4.80
N PRO A 170 4.30 25.01 -5.46
CA PRO A 170 5.66 24.46 -5.62
C PRO A 170 6.46 24.37 -4.31
N THR A 171 5.97 24.96 -3.21
CA THR A 171 6.63 24.81 -1.89
C THR A 171 6.34 23.46 -1.26
N ILE A 172 5.31 22.72 -1.71
CA ILE A 172 4.97 21.41 -1.16
C ILE A 172 6.05 20.41 -1.60
N GLN A 173 6.74 19.82 -0.63
CA GLN A 173 7.80 18.85 -0.87
C GLN A 173 7.32 17.42 -0.61
N VAL A 174 8.10 16.45 -1.09
CA VAL A 174 7.87 15.02 -0.83
C VAL A 174 7.83 14.74 0.68
N SER A 175 8.65 15.42 1.47
CA SER A 175 8.68 15.30 2.93
C SER A 175 7.36 15.71 3.59
N ASP A 176 6.64 16.71 3.04
CA ASP A 176 5.32 17.07 3.54
C ASP A 176 4.31 15.95 3.32
N ILE A 177 4.35 15.33 2.14
CA ILE A 177 3.48 14.19 1.80
C ILE A 177 3.84 12.98 2.64
N GLU A 178 5.13 12.71 2.85
CA GLU A 178 5.61 11.61 3.72
C GLU A 178 5.14 11.77 5.17
N THR A 179 5.14 13.00 5.68
CA THR A 179 4.63 13.32 7.03
C THR A 179 3.14 13.02 7.15
N LEU A 180 2.37 13.33 6.10
CA LEU A 180 0.93 13.09 6.09
C LEU A 180 0.56 11.65 5.73
N TRP A 181 1.45 10.91 5.07
CA TRP A 181 1.14 9.66 4.36
C TRP A 181 0.44 8.62 5.21
N HIS A 182 0.84 8.51 6.49
CA HIS A 182 0.26 7.57 7.45
C HIS A 182 -0.99 8.11 8.15
N GLY A 183 -1.22 9.42 8.08
CA GLY A 183 -2.39 10.06 8.66
C GLY A 183 -3.53 10.32 7.69
N VAL A 184 -3.35 10.10 6.39
CA VAL A 184 -4.43 10.10 5.39
C VAL A 184 -4.70 8.69 4.90
N ALA A 185 -5.96 8.39 4.59
CA ALA A 185 -6.38 7.06 4.12
C ALA A 185 -6.84 7.10 2.65
N PRO A 186 -6.66 6.02 1.88
CA PRO A 186 -7.35 5.84 0.59
C PRO A 186 -8.86 6.11 0.71
N PRO A 187 -9.49 6.80 -0.26
CA PRO A 187 -8.95 7.28 -1.54
C PRO A 187 -8.26 8.66 -1.47
N TYR A 188 -7.63 9.02 -0.35
CA TYR A 188 -6.75 10.18 -0.22
C TYR A 188 -7.38 11.53 -0.57
N ILE A 189 -8.69 11.68 -0.36
CA ILE A 189 -9.44 12.90 -0.70
C ILE A 189 -8.86 14.14 -0.02
N GLU A 190 -8.58 14.06 1.28
CA GLU A 190 -7.97 15.15 2.06
C GLU A 190 -6.61 15.57 1.49
N LEU A 191 -5.77 14.59 1.13
CA LEU A 191 -4.45 14.84 0.55
C LEU A 191 -4.57 15.50 -0.83
N LEU A 192 -5.38 14.93 -1.72
CA LEU A 192 -5.53 15.42 -3.09
C LEU A 192 -6.14 16.82 -3.12
N THR A 193 -7.15 17.09 -2.29
CA THR A 193 -7.78 18.42 -2.19
C THR A 193 -6.78 19.48 -1.71
N TRP A 194 -5.90 19.12 -0.77
CA TRP A 194 -4.81 20.00 -0.31
C TRP A 194 -3.76 20.22 -1.41
N LEU A 195 -3.33 19.16 -2.10
CA LEU A 195 -2.37 19.28 -3.21
C LEU A 195 -2.92 20.14 -4.35
N GLU A 196 -4.22 20.14 -4.59
CA GLU A 196 -4.87 21.03 -5.55
C GLU A 196 -5.00 22.49 -5.05
N GLY A 197 -4.67 22.77 -3.78
CA GLY A 197 -4.83 24.10 -3.17
C GLY A 197 -6.28 24.46 -2.83
N LYS A 198 -7.18 23.47 -2.78
CA LYS A 198 -8.61 23.66 -2.50
C LYS A 198 -8.95 23.55 -1.01
N SER A 199 -8.05 23.02 -0.19
CA SER A 199 -8.17 22.91 1.26
C SER A 199 -6.84 23.19 1.96
N PRO A 200 -6.85 23.54 3.26
CA PRO A 200 -5.61 23.58 4.05
C PRO A 200 -4.94 22.21 4.15
N LYS A 201 -3.67 22.20 4.59
CA LYS A 201 -2.92 20.96 4.88
C LYS A 201 -3.70 20.12 5.91
N PRO A 202 -3.90 18.81 5.68
CA PRO A 202 -4.58 17.95 6.65
C PRO A 202 -3.87 18.00 8.00
N ASP A 203 -4.66 18.17 9.06
CA ASP A 203 -4.15 18.09 10.43
C ASP A 203 -4.15 16.63 10.90
N VAL A 204 -2.94 16.15 11.19
CA VAL A 204 -2.68 14.79 11.67
C VAL A 204 -2.11 14.77 13.09
N THR A 205 -2.03 15.92 13.75
CA THR A 205 -1.31 16.10 15.04
C THR A 205 -1.86 15.20 16.15
N ASP A 206 -3.18 15.06 16.24
CA ASP A 206 -3.83 14.22 17.25
C ASP A 206 -4.09 12.78 16.77
N ARG A 207 -3.74 12.44 15.52
CA ARG A 207 -4.00 11.10 14.95
C ARG A 207 -2.93 10.11 15.42
N ILE A 208 -3.33 8.85 15.63
CA ILE A 208 -2.42 7.76 15.98
C ILE A 208 -1.80 7.19 14.70
N VAL A 209 -0.69 7.78 14.26
CA VAL A 209 -0.09 7.51 12.95
C VAL A 209 1.42 7.39 13.05
N PHE A 210 2.04 6.60 12.17
CA PHE A 210 3.49 6.50 12.12
C PHE A 210 4.14 7.77 11.54
N HIS A 211 5.21 8.22 12.19
CA HIS A 211 6.05 9.33 11.75
C HIS A 211 7.37 8.80 11.18
N PRO A 212 7.85 9.32 10.04
CA PRO A 212 9.15 8.95 9.48
C PRO A 212 10.28 9.07 10.51
N VAL A 213 11.08 8.01 10.64
CA VAL A 213 12.15 7.92 11.64
C VAL A 213 13.48 8.45 11.11
N MET A 214 14.28 9.07 11.99
CA MET A 214 15.66 9.45 11.69
C MET A 214 16.55 8.20 11.61
N LEU A 215 17.44 8.14 10.62
CA LEU A 215 18.39 7.03 10.47
C LEU A 215 19.80 7.48 10.90
N ALA A 216 20.58 6.55 11.43
CA ALA A 216 21.96 6.78 11.81
C ALA A 216 22.92 6.33 10.70
N HIS A 217 24.06 7.01 10.60
CA HIS A 217 25.20 6.60 9.78
C HIS A 217 26.28 5.99 10.70
N PRO A 218 26.95 4.91 10.26
CA PRO A 218 28.08 4.37 11.01
C PRO A 218 29.21 5.40 11.02
N VAL A 219 29.88 5.52 12.16
CA VAL A 219 31.08 6.35 12.33
C VAL A 219 32.31 5.48 12.09
N THR A 220 33.30 6.01 11.40
CA THR A 220 34.60 5.39 11.13
C THR A 220 35.61 5.68 12.26
N ASP A 221 36.67 4.87 12.35
CA ASP A 221 37.71 5.07 13.38
C ASP A 221 38.39 6.45 13.26
N ASP A 222 38.70 6.89 12.04
CA ASP A 222 39.30 8.21 11.78
C ASP A 222 38.37 9.37 12.21
N GLU A 223 37.05 9.21 12.07
CA GLU A 223 36.08 10.19 12.54
C GLU A 223 35.97 10.21 14.06
N LEU A 224 36.03 9.04 14.71
CA LEU A 224 36.02 8.94 16.17
C LEU A 224 37.22 9.67 16.79
N ASP A 225 38.40 9.54 16.18
CA ASP A 225 39.62 10.21 16.65
C ASP A 225 39.54 11.75 16.55
N LEU A 226 38.70 12.26 15.63
CA LEU A 226 38.50 13.70 15.42
C LEU A 226 37.30 14.26 16.20
N MET A 227 36.48 13.41 16.82
CA MET A 227 35.28 13.83 17.54
C MET A 227 35.60 14.36 18.94
N ASP A 228 35.10 15.54 19.27
CA ASP A 228 35.03 16.02 20.64
C ASP A 228 33.79 15.42 21.33
N PHE A 229 33.98 14.31 22.06
CA PHE A 229 32.90 13.59 22.77
C PHE A 229 32.11 14.46 23.78
N SER A 230 32.61 15.63 24.18
CA SER A 230 31.85 16.55 25.04
C SER A 230 30.62 17.16 24.34
N GLN A 231 30.60 17.14 23.01
CA GLN A 231 29.48 17.62 22.18
C GLN A 231 28.46 16.52 21.86
N TRP A 232 28.67 15.29 22.33
CA TRP A 232 27.88 14.13 21.97
C TRP A 232 27.22 13.48 23.18
N GLN A 233 26.07 12.85 22.93
CA GLN A 233 25.43 11.96 23.88
C GLN A 233 25.63 10.52 23.40
N GLY A 234 26.22 9.68 24.26
CA GLY A 234 26.37 8.25 24.02
C GLY A 234 25.17 7.47 24.55
N GLU A 235 24.59 6.63 23.71
CA GLU A 235 23.50 5.72 24.08
C GLU A 235 23.85 4.29 23.66
N TYR A 236 23.36 3.30 24.41
CA TYR A 236 23.51 1.91 24.02
C TYR A 236 22.73 1.62 22.74
N LYS A 237 23.41 1.06 21.74
CA LYS A 237 22.75 0.50 20.56
C LYS A 237 22.25 -0.90 20.89
N TYR A 238 21.01 -0.99 21.32
CA TYR A 238 20.38 -2.27 21.66
C TYR A 238 20.12 -3.15 20.41
N ASP A 239 19.99 -4.46 20.65
CA ASP A 239 19.59 -5.46 19.65
C ASP A 239 18.11 -5.85 19.88
N GLY A 240 17.20 -5.03 19.37
CA GLY A 240 15.77 -5.19 19.59
C GLY A 240 14.93 -4.86 18.35
N ILE A 241 13.68 -4.51 18.59
CA ILE A 241 12.80 -3.98 17.55
C ILE A 241 12.67 -2.48 17.78
N ARG A 242 13.16 -1.66 16.86
CA ARG A 242 12.83 -0.24 16.86
C ARG A 242 11.32 -0.05 16.73
N VAL A 243 10.75 0.63 17.70
CA VAL A 243 9.32 0.95 17.77
C VAL A 243 9.11 2.45 17.96
N GLN A 244 8.02 2.93 17.40
CA GLN A 244 7.52 4.28 17.66
C GLN A 244 6.21 4.17 18.44
N MET A 245 6.21 4.66 19.67
CA MET A 245 5.03 4.82 20.51
C MET A 245 4.37 6.15 20.19
N VAL A 246 3.09 6.12 19.82
CA VAL A 246 2.31 7.33 19.53
C VAL A 246 1.10 7.32 20.45
N ALA A 247 1.04 8.28 21.37
CA ALA A 247 -0.05 8.41 22.33
C ALA A 247 -0.66 9.81 22.22
N SER A 248 -1.98 9.87 22.05
CA SER A 248 -2.74 11.12 22.00
C SER A 248 -4.08 10.96 22.74
N SER A 249 -4.88 12.03 22.75
CA SER A 249 -6.26 11.98 23.23
C SER A 249 -7.15 10.95 22.49
N GLN A 250 -6.73 10.50 21.29
CA GLN A 250 -7.46 9.55 20.47
C GLN A 250 -7.06 8.09 20.71
N GLY A 251 -5.97 7.83 21.44
CA GLY A 251 -5.54 6.48 21.78
C GLY A 251 -4.03 6.30 21.84
N ILE A 252 -3.59 5.05 21.71
CA ILE A 252 -2.17 4.68 21.69
C ILE A 252 -1.93 3.69 20.56
N GLY A 253 -0.90 3.95 19.76
CA GLY A 253 -0.38 3.06 18.75
C GLY A 253 1.09 2.73 19.02
N MET A 254 1.52 1.58 18.53
CA MET A 254 2.92 1.18 18.54
C MET A 254 3.29 0.68 17.16
N PHE A 255 4.17 1.41 16.49
CA PHE A 255 4.53 1.14 15.11
C PHE A 255 5.92 0.54 15.02
N SER A 256 6.11 -0.43 14.13
CA SER A 256 7.43 -0.93 13.78
C SER A 256 8.23 0.11 12.97
N ARG A 257 9.52 -0.16 12.74
CA ARG A 257 10.37 0.65 11.83
C ARG A 257 9.74 0.91 10.45
N THR A 258 8.93 -0.02 9.94
CA THR A 258 8.28 0.07 8.62
C THR A 258 6.91 0.75 8.66
N GLY A 259 6.43 1.14 9.85
CA GLY A 259 5.14 1.78 10.06
C GLY A 259 3.97 0.81 10.24
N ASP A 260 4.24 -0.48 10.44
CA ASP A 260 3.19 -1.45 10.74
C ASP A 260 2.75 -1.30 12.20
N ASP A 261 1.44 -1.20 12.44
CA ASP A 261 0.90 -1.17 13.81
C ASP A 261 0.98 -2.56 14.46
N ILE A 262 1.86 -2.66 15.45
CA ILE A 262 2.16 -3.86 16.21
C ILE A 262 1.60 -3.80 17.65
N ALA A 263 0.79 -2.78 17.99
CA ALA A 263 0.22 -2.61 19.34
C ALA A 263 -0.52 -3.86 19.83
N HIS A 264 -1.27 -4.50 18.93
CA HIS A 264 -2.01 -5.74 19.21
C HIS A 264 -1.13 -6.93 19.66
N SER A 265 0.17 -6.91 19.31
CA SER A 265 1.13 -7.95 19.69
C SER A 265 1.73 -7.75 21.09
N PHE A 266 1.59 -6.56 21.66
CA PHE A 266 2.18 -6.17 22.94
C PHE A 266 1.18 -5.42 23.84
N PRO A 267 0.04 -6.05 24.18
CA PRO A 267 -1.00 -5.41 24.97
C PRO A 267 -0.53 -5.00 26.38
N ASP A 268 0.45 -5.70 26.93
CA ASP A 268 1.18 -5.39 28.17
C ASP A 268 1.92 -4.05 28.10
N VAL A 269 2.67 -3.80 27.02
CA VAL A 269 3.38 -2.53 26.81
C VAL A 269 2.40 -1.37 26.66
N ILE A 270 1.31 -1.58 25.90
CA ILE A 270 0.26 -0.58 25.72
C ILE A 270 -0.40 -0.24 27.07
N GLU A 271 -0.77 -1.24 27.88
CA GLU A 271 -1.38 -1.03 29.19
C GLU A 271 -0.44 -0.29 30.15
N LEU A 272 0.85 -0.65 30.18
CA LEU A 272 1.85 0.07 30.97
C LEU A 272 1.96 1.53 30.55
N TRP A 273 2.01 1.81 29.25
CA TRP A 273 2.06 3.17 28.74
C TRP A 273 0.80 3.97 29.10
N GLN A 274 -0.39 3.38 28.95
CA GLN A 274 -1.66 4.01 29.32
C GLN A 274 -1.65 4.51 30.77
N ASN A 275 -1.08 3.71 31.69
CA ASN A 275 -0.99 4.06 33.10
C ASN A 275 -0.06 5.25 33.40
N THR A 276 0.85 5.61 32.47
CA THR A 276 1.72 6.78 32.64
C THR A 276 0.99 8.11 32.42
N GLY A 277 -0.08 8.12 31.61
CA GLY A 277 -0.76 9.34 31.18
C GLY A 277 0.06 10.23 30.22
N ILE A 278 1.18 9.73 29.68
CA ILE A 278 2.07 10.49 28.80
C ILE A 278 1.53 10.48 27.35
N HIS A 279 1.36 11.67 26.79
CA HIS A 279 1.03 11.87 25.38
C HIS A 279 2.25 12.39 24.60
N GLY A 280 2.38 11.95 23.35
CA GLY A 280 3.48 12.32 22.45
C GLY A 280 3.87 11.20 21.50
N VAL A 281 4.90 11.48 20.69
CA VAL A 281 5.53 10.53 19.77
C VAL A 281 6.92 10.21 20.32
N PHE A 282 7.18 8.95 20.61
CA PHE A 282 8.42 8.48 21.23
C PHE A 282 9.02 7.39 20.36
N ASP A 283 10.29 7.51 20.04
CA ASP A 283 11.07 6.52 19.31
C ASP A 283 11.99 5.79 20.29
N GLY A 284 12.07 4.47 20.18
CA GLY A 284 12.85 3.67 21.10
C GLY A 284 13.01 2.23 20.65
N GLU A 285 13.72 1.44 21.44
CA GLU A 285 13.94 0.03 21.17
C GLU A 285 13.09 -0.85 22.10
N LEU A 286 12.26 -1.70 21.52
CA LEU A 286 11.56 -2.75 22.26
C LEU A 286 12.51 -3.92 22.49
N LEU A 287 12.70 -4.27 23.76
CA LEU A 287 13.60 -5.33 24.21
C LEU A 287 12.81 -6.45 24.89
N ALA A 288 13.27 -7.68 24.73
CA ALA A 288 12.83 -8.80 25.54
C ALA A 288 13.80 -8.97 26.71
N PHE A 289 13.27 -9.34 27.88
CA PHE A 289 14.08 -9.62 29.06
C PHE A 289 13.85 -11.07 29.50
N THR A 290 14.92 -11.71 29.93
CA THR A 290 14.90 -12.93 30.76
C THR A 290 15.11 -12.53 32.22
N GLU A 291 15.09 -13.49 33.15
CA GLU A 291 15.27 -13.18 34.60
C GLU A 291 16.62 -12.48 34.88
N ASP A 292 17.65 -12.75 34.08
CA ASP A 292 19.02 -12.27 34.35
C ASP A 292 19.60 -11.35 33.25
N ASP A 293 19.04 -11.30 32.04
CA ASP A 293 19.63 -10.54 30.92
C ASP A 293 18.63 -10.13 29.81
N ILE A 294 19.04 -9.18 28.96
CA ILE A 294 18.34 -8.82 27.72
C ILE A 294 18.37 -10.02 26.77
N ALA A 295 17.20 -10.46 26.35
CA ALA A 295 17.04 -11.57 25.45
C ALA A 295 17.27 -11.16 23.99
N THR A 296 17.61 -12.13 23.14
CA THR A 296 17.88 -11.89 21.72
C THR A 296 16.64 -11.42 20.95
N PHE A 297 16.85 -10.62 19.90
CA PHE A 297 15.85 -10.20 18.92
C PHE A 297 14.88 -11.32 18.45
N ASN A 298 15.41 -12.53 18.23
CA ASN A 298 14.63 -13.68 17.73
C ASN A 298 13.42 -14.03 18.62
N GLN A 299 13.50 -13.79 19.93
CA GLN A 299 12.39 -14.07 20.84
C GLN A 299 11.23 -13.09 20.65
N LEU A 300 11.52 -11.80 20.39
CA LEU A 300 10.51 -10.81 20.04
C LEU A 300 9.83 -11.14 18.70
N GLN A 301 10.61 -11.62 17.72
CA GLN A 301 10.09 -11.99 16.41
C GLN A 301 9.09 -13.17 16.49
N GLN A 302 9.29 -14.12 17.41
CA GLN A 302 8.30 -15.18 17.66
C GLN A 302 6.98 -14.64 18.20
N ARG A 303 7.02 -13.59 19.03
CA ARG A 303 5.83 -12.97 19.59
C ARG A 303 5.04 -12.18 18.55
N LEU A 304 5.72 -11.41 17.70
CA LEU A 304 5.10 -10.71 16.56
C LEU A 304 4.31 -11.63 15.62
N ASN A 305 4.75 -12.87 15.45
CA ASN A 305 4.07 -13.84 14.58
C ASN A 305 2.83 -14.50 15.21
N LYS A 306 2.50 -14.21 16.48
CA LYS A 306 1.32 -14.77 17.16
C LYS A 306 0.09 -13.91 16.90
N LYS A 307 -1.02 -14.55 16.48
CA LYS A 307 -2.30 -13.86 16.23
C LYS A 307 -2.97 -13.26 17.49
N LYS A 308 -2.69 -13.81 18.67
CA LYS A 308 -3.19 -13.34 19.98
C LYS A 308 -2.18 -13.71 21.09
N PRO A 309 -1.12 -12.91 21.28
CA PRO A 309 -0.20 -13.13 22.38
C PRO A 309 -0.88 -12.83 23.74
N THR A 310 -0.43 -13.53 24.78
CA THR A 310 -0.83 -13.27 26.16
C THR A 310 -0.21 -11.96 26.67
N LYS A 311 -0.70 -11.40 27.77
CA LYS A 311 -0.06 -10.27 28.49
C LYS A 311 1.29 -10.65 29.15
N LYS A 312 1.82 -11.83 28.84
CA LYS A 312 3.08 -12.39 29.30
C LYS A 312 3.82 -12.85 28.06
#